data_AF-A0A923ZNA4-F1
#
_entry.id   AF-A0A923ZNA4-F1
#
_cell.length_a   1.000
_cell.length_b   1.000
_cell.length_c   1.000
_cell.angle_alpha   90.00
_cell.angle_beta   90.00
_cell.angle_gamma   90.00
#
_symmetry.space_group_name_H-M   'P 1'
#
loop_
_entity.id
_entity.type
_entity.pdbx_description
1 polymer ?
#
loop_
_entity_poly.entity_id
_entity_poly.type
_entity_poly.pdbx_seq_one_letter_code
_entity_poly.pdbx_strand_id
1 'polypeptide(L)' 'AAVRERDLDWTIVRPVTLTDEPGTGGISLGRGGGTIPRADVAAVVVELLDGVGLRKVFEVSAGQLGLGEALRAL' A
#
# COMPACT_ATOMS: atom_id res chain seq x y z
N ALA A 1 6.23 16.24 3.17
CA ALA A 1 6.31 17.00 4.43
C ALA A 1 4.91 17.39 4.91
N ALA A 2 4.08 18.05 4.09
CA ALA A 2 2.82 18.67 4.49
C ALA A 2 1.86 17.84 5.39
N VAL A 3 1.62 16.56 5.10
CA VAL A 3 0.74 15.70 5.92
C VAL A 3 1.42 15.08 7.14
N ARG A 4 2.75 14.90 7.11
CA ARG A 4 3.51 14.25 8.20
C ARG A 4 3.63 15.12 9.46
N GLU A 5 3.57 16.42 9.27
CA GLU A 5 3.68 17.44 10.34
C GLU A 5 2.34 17.78 10.99
N ARG A 6 1.24 17.15 10.53
CA ARG A 6 -0.11 17.40 11.05
C ARG A 6 -0.46 16.36 12.10
N ASP A 7 -1.28 16.77 13.05
CA ASP A 7 -1.86 15.86 14.03
C ASP A 7 -3.04 15.12 13.40
N LEU A 8 -2.70 14.16 12.53
CA LEU A 8 -3.62 13.30 11.81
C LEU A 8 -3.14 11.85 11.91
N ASP A 9 -4.10 10.94 11.82
CA ASP A 9 -3.86 9.52 11.58
C ASP A 9 -3.63 9.29 10.09
N TRP A 10 -2.45 9.70 9.61
CA TRP A 10 -2.07 9.59 8.22
C TRP A 10 -1.35 8.27 7.92
N THR A 11 -1.51 7.79 6.69
CA THR A 11 -0.68 6.75 6.09
C THR A 11 -0.28 7.19 4.68
N ILE A 12 0.99 7.04 4.30
CA ILE A 12 1.48 7.43 2.97
C ILE A 12 1.84 6.17 2.19
N VAL A 13 0.99 5.85 1.21
CA VAL A 13 1.19 4.74 0.27
C VAL A 13 1.90 5.27 -0.98
N ARG A 14 3.02 4.63 -1.36
CA ARG A 14 3.82 5.01 -2.53
C ARG A 14 3.82 3.86 -3.54
N PRO A 15 2.80 3.75 -4.39
CA PRO A 15 2.78 2.71 -5.40
C PRO A 15 3.91 2.90 -6.41
N VAL A 16 4.41 1.78 -6.94
CA VAL A 16 5.26 1.75 -8.14
C VAL A 16 4.42 2.08 -9.39
N THR A 17 4.94 1.79 -10.59
CA THR A 17 4.23 2.04 -11.85
C THR A 17 2.85 1.40 -11.86
N LEU A 18 1.82 2.22 -12.07
CA LEU A 18 0.43 1.77 -12.09
C LEU A 18 0.05 1.12 -13.41
N THR A 19 -0.75 0.06 -13.36
CA THR A 19 -1.35 -0.59 -14.53
C THR A 19 -2.87 -0.68 -14.41
N ASP A 20 -3.54 -0.89 -15.54
CA ASP A 20 -5.00 -1.11 -15.63
C ASP A 20 -5.38 -2.59 -15.77
N GLU A 21 -4.42 -3.49 -15.53
CA GLU A 21 -4.69 -4.93 -15.49
C GLU A 21 -5.62 -5.29 -14.32
N PRO A 22 -6.29 -6.46 -14.37
CA PRO A 22 -7.06 -6.97 -13.24
C PRO A 22 -6.21 -7.08 -11.96
N GLY A 23 -6.85 -6.91 -10.81
CA GLY A 23 -6.21 -7.07 -9.50
C GLY A 23 -5.69 -8.50 -9.30
N THR A 24 -4.52 -8.61 -8.69
CA THR A 24 -3.84 -9.88 -8.41
C THR A 24 -4.12 -10.39 -7.00
N GLY A 25 -4.53 -9.50 -6.08
CA GLY A 25 -4.74 -9.82 -4.66
C GLY A 25 -3.45 -10.06 -3.85
N GLY A 26 -2.29 -9.94 -4.50
CA GLY A 26 -0.98 -10.13 -3.88
C GLY A 26 -0.12 -8.88 -3.99
N ILE A 27 0.51 -8.48 -2.90
CA ILE A 27 1.39 -7.32 -2.85
C ILE A 27 2.76 -7.67 -2.27
N SER A 28 3.69 -6.74 -2.46
CA SER A 28 4.97 -6.68 -1.79
C SER A 28 5.17 -5.28 -1.21
N LEU A 29 5.77 -5.21 -0.02
CA LEU A 29 6.05 -3.96 0.68
C LEU A 29 7.56 -3.73 0.75
N GLY A 30 7.97 -2.48 0.57
CA GLY A 30 9.38 -2.07 0.65
C GLY A 30 9.93 -1.60 -0.69
N ARG A 31 11.26 -1.42 -0.74
CA ARG A 31 11.91 -0.83 -1.90
C ARG A 31 12.06 -1.85 -3.02
N GLY A 32 11.41 -1.60 -4.15
CA GLY A 32 11.52 -2.44 -5.34
C GLY A 32 10.83 -1.81 -6.55
N GLY A 33 11.32 -2.15 -7.74
CA GLY A 33 10.66 -1.81 -8.99
C GLY A 33 9.45 -2.69 -9.28
N GLY A 34 8.94 -2.59 -10.51
CA GLY A 34 7.81 -3.39 -10.98
C GLY A 34 6.58 -2.53 -11.21
N THR A 35 5.44 -3.20 -11.28
CA THR A 35 4.14 -2.60 -11.52
C THR A 35 3.15 -3.03 -10.45
N ILE A 36 2.03 -2.30 -10.37
CA ILE A 36 0.89 -2.70 -9.54
C ILE A 36 -0.42 -2.30 -10.21
N PRO A 37 -1.41 -3.21 -10.30
CA PRO A 37 -2.76 -2.87 -10.73
C PRO A 37 -3.39 -1.79 -9.84
N ARG A 38 -4.11 -0.84 -10.45
CA ARG A 38 -4.90 0.15 -9.68
C ARG A 38 -5.92 -0.50 -8.75
N ALA A 39 -6.44 -1.67 -9.13
CA ALA A 39 -7.35 -2.47 -8.31
C ALA A 39 -6.69 -2.93 -7.00
N ASP A 40 -5.43 -3.37 -7.05
CA ASP A 40 -4.70 -3.80 -5.85
C ASP A 40 -4.34 -2.62 -4.95
N VAL A 41 -4.01 -1.45 -5.54
CA VAL A 41 -3.81 -0.21 -4.76
C VAL A 41 -5.09 0.19 -4.04
N ALA A 42 -6.26 0.11 -4.69
CA ALA A 42 -7.54 0.41 -4.06
C ALA A 42 -7.82 -0.56 -2.90
N ALA A 43 -7.53 -1.85 -3.07
CA ALA A 43 -7.69 -2.83 -2.00
C ALA A 43 -6.76 -2.55 -0.80
N VAL A 44 -5.52 -2.09 -1.04
CA VAL A 44 -4.61 -1.64 0.04
C VAL A 44 -5.22 -0.47 0.81
N VAL A 45 -5.77 0.52 0.11
CA VAL A 45 -6.40 1.69 0.77
C VAL A 45 -7.58 1.27 1.63
N VAL A 46 -8.40 0.32 1.16
CA VAL A 46 -9.53 -0.23 1.94
C VAL A 46 -9.04 -0.92 3.21
N GLU A 47 -8.03 -1.78 3.13
CA GLU A 47 -7.50 -2.49 4.31
C GLU A 47 -6.90 -1.53 5.35
N LEU A 48 -6.29 -0.43 4.92
CA LEU A 48 -5.73 0.58 5.83
C LEU A 48 -6.81 1.32 6.66
N LEU A 49 -8.08 1.28 6.24
CA LEU A 49 -9.18 1.93 6.98
C LEU A 49 -9.40 1.30 8.37
N ASP A 50 -8.96 0.07 8.58
CA ASP A 50 -9.01 -0.62 9.88
C ASP A 50 -7.92 -0.16 10.86
N GLY A 51 -7.14 0.87 10.49
CA GLY A 51 -6.14 1.50 11.37
C GLY A 51 -4.79 0.77 11.41
N VAL A 52 -4.54 -0.16 10.48
CA VAL A 52 -3.20 -0.70 10.26
C VAL A 52 -2.32 0.33 9.53
N GLY A 53 -1.02 0.36 9.83
CA GLY A 53 -0.08 1.23 9.12
C GLY A 53 -0.19 2.74 9.44
N LEU A 54 -0.75 3.10 10.60
CA LEU A 54 -0.80 4.50 11.05
C LEU A 54 0.59 5.12 11.20
N ARG A 55 0.74 6.34 10.70
CA ARG A 55 1.99 7.11 10.67
C ARG A 55 3.14 6.36 9.98
N LYS A 56 2.81 5.47 9.03
CA LYS A 56 3.78 4.74 8.22
C LYS A 56 3.88 5.31 6.80
N VAL A 57 5.07 5.15 6.23
CA VAL A 57 5.36 5.43 4.83
C VAL A 57 5.94 4.16 4.24
N PHE A 58 5.36 3.65 3.17
CA PHE A 58 5.86 2.45 2.51
C PHE A 58 5.63 2.52 1.00
N GLU A 59 6.50 1.83 0.28
CA GLU A 59 6.35 1.56 -1.14
C GLU A 59 5.60 0.23 -1.32
N VAL A 60 4.77 0.14 -2.36
CA VAL A 60 3.96 -1.04 -2.64
C VAL A 60 4.03 -1.40 -4.13
N SER A 61 4.20 -2.69 -4.40
CA SER A 61 4.20 -3.29 -5.74
C SER A 61 3.40 -4.59 -5.76
N ALA A 62 3.10 -5.12 -6.96
CA ALA A 62 2.51 -6.45 -7.09
C ALA A 62 3.46 -7.50 -6.51
N GLY A 63 2.91 -8.52 -5.85
CA GLY A 63 3.68 -9.55 -5.16
C GLY A 63 2.86 -10.80 -4.86
N GLN A 64 3.34 -11.60 -3.91
CA GLN A 64 2.75 -12.89 -3.59
C GLN A 64 2.10 -12.94 -2.20
N LEU A 65 2.35 -11.95 -1.34
CA LEU A 65 1.76 -11.89 0.00
C LEU A 65 0.34 -11.34 -0.10
N GLY A 66 -0.61 -11.99 0.56
CA GLY A 66 -1.97 -11.47 0.65
C GLY A 66 -1.99 -10.12 1.38
N LEU A 67 -2.90 -9.21 0.99
CA LEU A 67 -2.95 -7.84 1.52
C LEU A 67 -2.90 -7.76 3.05
N GLY A 68 -3.80 -8.46 3.74
CA GLY A 68 -3.87 -8.41 5.19
C GLY A 68 -2.64 -8.99 5.89
N GLU A 69 -1.99 -10.00 5.28
CA GLU A 69 -0.71 -10.54 5.79
C GLU A 69 0.41 -9.51 5.65
N ALA A 70 0.54 -8.93 4.45
CA ALA A 70 1.55 -7.92 4.17
C ALA A 70 1.40 -6.69 5.06
N LEU A 71 0.18 -6.14 5.18
CA LEU A 71 -0.07 -4.90 5.93
C LEU A 71 0.02 -5.07 7.45
N ARG A 72 -0.24 -6.27 7.98
CA ARG A 72 0.00 -6.58 9.40
C ARG A 72 1.48 -6.57 9.79
N ALA A 73 2.40 -6.62 8.82
CA ALA A 73 3.84 -6.57 9.05
C ALA A 73 4.43 -5.14 9.07
N LEU A 74 3.61 -4.09 8.92
CA LEU A 74 4.04 -2.68 8.82
C LEU A 74 4.48 -2.02 10.13
#